data_AF-A0A7M2H5I3-F1
#
_entry.id   AF-A0A7M2H5I3-F1
#
_cell.length_a   1.000
_cell.length_b   1.000
_cell.length_c   1.000
_cell.angle_alpha   90.00
_cell.angle_beta   90.00
_cell.angle_gamma   90.00
#
_symmetry.space_group_name_H-M   'P 1'
#
loop_
_entity.id
_entity.type
_entity.pdbx_description
1 polymer ?
#
loop_
_entity_poly.entity_id
_entity_poly.type
_entity_poly.pdbx_seq_one_letter_code
_entity_poly.pdbx_strand_id
1 'polypeptide(L)'
;MAMSKFGRQAPPIAYTAYDSFAEVDQGAIVDNKRLGRTLAIAAEVQALRDNRRFAAPSRTLRGEPPRPAKVPLNIKRKRLVSRLDLKQAMRHHLLLASNDDLAKCPPIPPTPEMTPCDPELPFDSA
;
A
#
# COMPACT_ATOMS: atom_id res chain seq x y z
N MET A 1 20.11 -16.94 -64.67
CA MET A 1 18.81 -16.71 -64.00
C MET A 1 19.06 -16.50 -62.51
N ALA A 2 19.05 -15.26 -62.04
CA ALA A 2 19.22 -14.94 -60.61
C ALA A 2 17.89 -14.38 -60.08
N MET A 3 17.15 -15.20 -59.32
CA MET A 3 15.99 -14.75 -58.57
C MET A 3 16.51 -14.08 -57.29
N SER A 4 16.71 -12.76 -57.33
CA SER A 4 17.10 -11.98 -56.16
C SER A 4 15.92 -11.88 -55.20
N LYS A 5 16.08 -12.54 -54.06
CA LYS A 5 15.22 -12.46 -52.88
C LYS A 5 15.22 -11.04 -52.29
N PHE A 6 14.34 -10.86 -51.30
CA PHE A 6 14.24 -9.77 -50.33
C PHE A 6 13.09 -8.79 -50.56
N GLY A 7 11.88 -9.30 -50.30
CA GLY A 7 10.81 -8.47 -49.75
C GLY A 7 11.29 -7.81 -48.46
N ARG A 8 11.15 -6.49 -48.39
CA ARG A 8 11.46 -5.67 -47.22
C ARG A 8 10.69 -6.20 -46.00
N GLN A 9 11.39 -6.79 -45.04
CA GLN A 9 10.82 -7.10 -43.73
C GLN A 9 10.85 -5.82 -42.89
N ALA A 10 9.68 -5.35 -42.47
CA ALA A 10 9.57 -4.25 -41.52
C ALA A 10 10.07 -4.72 -40.14
N PRO A 11 10.75 -3.85 -39.37
CA PRO A 11 11.25 -4.22 -38.05
C PRO A 11 10.08 -4.54 -37.10
N PRO A 12 10.23 -5.55 -36.22
CA PRO A 12 9.20 -5.91 -35.27
C PRO A 12 8.96 -4.75 -34.29
N ILE A 13 7.68 -4.46 -34.02
CA ILE A 13 7.29 -3.48 -33.02
C ILE A 13 7.52 -4.11 -31.65
N ALA A 14 8.28 -3.44 -30.79
CA ALA A 14 8.44 -3.86 -29.40
C ALA A 14 7.07 -3.82 -28.71
N TYR A 15 6.59 -4.98 -28.26
CA TYR A 15 5.41 -5.07 -27.41
C TYR A 15 5.85 -5.53 -26.03
N THR A 16 5.28 -4.92 -24.99
CA THR A 16 5.40 -5.39 -23.62
C THR A 16 4.05 -5.91 -23.17
N ALA A 17 4.05 -7.03 -22.44
CA ALA A 17 2.83 -7.49 -21.80
C ALA A 17 2.47 -6.47 -20.71
N TYR A 18 1.30 -5.84 -20.84
CA TYR A 18 0.81 -4.93 -19.82
C TYR A 18 0.36 -5.73 -18.59
N ASP A 19 1.18 -5.75 -17.53
CA ASP A 19 0.76 -6.32 -16.26
C ASP A 19 -0.15 -5.32 -15.54
N SER A 20 -1.45 -5.62 -15.53
CA SER A 20 -2.46 -4.76 -14.92
C SER A 20 -2.57 -4.92 -13.39
N PHE A 21 -1.74 -5.78 -12.77
CA PHE A 21 -1.76 -6.18 -11.36
C PHE A 21 -0.38 -6.08 -10.69
N ALA A 22 0.19 -4.87 -10.61
CA ALA A 22 1.39 -4.65 -9.80
C ALA A 22 1.08 -4.85 -8.31
N GLU A 23 1.67 -5.90 -7.72
CA GLU A 23 1.56 -6.25 -6.31
C GLU A 23 2.42 -5.29 -5.47
N VAL A 24 1.90 -4.88 -4.30
CA VAL A 24 2.71 -4.12 -3.33
C VAL A 24 3.67 -5.09 -2.66
N ASP A 25 4.97 -4.84 -2.82
CA ASP A 25 6.01 -5.59 -2.13
C ASP A 25 5.92 -5.39 -0.61
N GLN A 26 5.81 -6.51 0.12
CA GLN A 26 5.78 -6.50 1.58
C GLN A 26 7.10 -6.00 2.18
N GLY A 27 8.25 -6.26 1.53
CA GLY A 27 9.55 -5.73 1.95
C GLY A 27 9.56 -4.21 1.89
N ALA A 28 9.08 -3.62 0.80
CA ALA A 28 8.92 -2.18 0.67
C ALA A 28 8.02 -1.54 1.75
N ILE A 29 7.02 -2.24 2.29
CA ILE A 29 6.20 -1.71 3.40
C ILE A 29 7.03 -1.50 4.66
N VAL A 30 7.94 -2.43 4.97
CA VAL A 30 8.77 -2.41 6.18
C VAL A 30 9.97 -1.50 6.02
N ASP A 31 10.63 -1.55 4.85
CA ASP A 31 11.90 -0.88 4.61
C ASP A 31 11.74 0.63 4.37
N ASN A 32 10.57 1.08 3.89
CA ASN A 32 10.33 2.49 3.61
C ASN A 32 9.86 3.27 4.84
N LYS A 33 10.79 3.98 5.50
CA LYS A 33 10.50 4.83 6.67
C LYS A 33 9.34 5.82 6.50
N ARG A 34 9.23 6.48 5.34
CA ARG A 34 8.20 7.51 5.10
C ARG A 34 6.94 6.97 4.42
N LEU A 35 7.11 5.96 3.57
CA LEU A 35 6.03 5.44 2.73
C LEU A 35 5.42 4.15 3.27
N GLY A 36 6.02 3.50 4.27
CA GLY A 36 5.56 2.21 4.79
C GLY A 36 4.08 2.24 5.18
N ARG A 37 3.64 3.33 5.79
CA ARG A 37 2.23 3.53 6.12
C ARG A 37 1.31 3.62 4.90
N THR A 38 1.71 4.40 3.89
CA THR A 38 0.95 4.56 2.65
C THR A 38 0.92 3.25 1.87
N LEU A 39 2.02 2.50 1.86
CA LEU A 39 2.12 1.19 1.21
C LEU A 39 1.25 0.15 1.91
N ALA A 40 1.16 0.17 3.25
CA ALA A 40 0.24 -0.69 4.00
C ALA A 40 -1.24 -0.43 3.63
N ILE A 41 -1.63 0.85 3.55
CA ILE A 41 -2.98 1.25 3.09
C ILE A 41 -3.22 0.79 1.65
N ALA A 42 -2.22 0.93 0.77
CA ALA A 42 -2.33 0.49 -0.62
C ALA A 42 -2.49 -1.04 -0.72
N ALA A 43 -1.77 -1.80 0.10
CA ALA A 43 -1.87 -3.26 0.15
C ALA A 43 -3.26 -3.71 0.64
N GLU A 44 -3.81 -3.09 1.69
CA GLU A 44 -5.17 -3.40 2.19
C GLU A 44 -6.23 -3.19 1.09
N VAL A 45 -6.13 -2.08 0.36
CA VAL A 45 -7.05 -1.76 -0.74
C VAL A 45 -6.88 -2.71 -1.93
N GLN A 46 -5.65 -3.16 -2.20
CA GLN A 46 -5.38 -4.17 -3.21
C GLN A 46 -5.94 -5.54 -2.83
N ALA A 47 -5.94 -5.92 -1.53
CA ALA A 47 -6.51 -7.18 -1.06
C ALA A 47 -8.03 -7.26 -1.26
N LEU A 48 -8.72 -6.12 -1.27
CA LEU A 48 -10.16 -6.03 -1.59
C LEU A 48 -10.45 -6.28 -3.07
N ARG A 49 -9.44 -6.33 -3.96
CA ARG A 49 -9.61 -6.47 -5.41
C ARG A 49 -9.49 -7.91 -5.89
N ASP A 50 -10.24 -8.22 -6.93
CA ASP A 50 -10.15 -9.50 -7.62
C ASP A 50 -8.89 -9.54 -8.48
N ASN A 51 -7.91 -10.31 -8.03
CA ASN A 51 -6.60 -10.50 -8.67
C ASN A 51 -6.52 -11.78 -9.52
N ARG A 52 -7.67 -12.41 -9.83
CA ARG A 52 -7.69 -13.61 -10.69
C ARG A 52 -7.15 -13.27 -12.09
N ARG A 53 -5.97 -13.78 -12.40
CA ARG A 53 -5.36 -13.72 -13.75
C ARG A 53 -5.97 -14.81 -14.62
N PHE A 54 -6.55 -14.42 -15.75
CA PHE A 54 -6.92 -15.38 -16.80
C PHE A 54 -5.70 -15.63 -17.68
N ALA A 55 -4.97 -16.70 -17.39
CA ALA A 55 -3.78 -17.11 -18.15
C ALA A 55 -4.09 -18.04 -19.33
N ALA A 56 -5.34 -18.50 -19.47
CA ALA A 56 -5.73 -19.43 -20.52
C ALA A 56 -6.26 -18.72 -21.78
N PRO A 57 -6.00 -19.26 -22.98
CA PRO A 57 -6.66 -18.79 -24.22
C PRO A 57 -8.18 -18.88 -24.12
N SER A 58 -8.89 -18.13 -24.96
CA SER A 58 -10.34 -17.99 -24.88
C SER A 58 -11.05 -19.35 -24.85
N ARG A 59 -11.95 -19.53 -23.87
CA ARG A 59 -12.71 -20.78 -23.67
C ARG A 59 -13.61 -21.13 -24.87
N THR A 60 -14.01 -20.12 -25.65
CA THR A 60 -14.78 -20.29 -26.89
C THR A 60 -14.03 -21.07 -27.95
N LEU A 61 -12.68 -20.96 -28.01
CA LEU A 61 -11.86 -21.78 -28.90
C LEU A 61 -11.78 -23.25 -28.44
N ARG A 62 -12.20 -23.56 -27.21
CA ARG A 62 -12.22 -24.93 -26.65
C ARG A 62 -13.62 -25.54 -26.54
N GLY A 63 -14.64 -24.87 -27.09
CA GLY A 63 -16.03 -25.34 -27.02
C GLY A 63 -16.63 -25.37 -25.61
N GLU A 64 -15.95 -24.76 -24.63
CA GLU A 64 -16.45 -24.70 -23.26
C GLU A 64 -17.46 -23.55 -23.09
N PRO A 65 -18.56 -23.75 -22.34
CA PRO A 65 -19.55 -22.70 -22.13
C PRO A 65 -18.98 -21.50 -21.35
N PRO A 66 -19.57 -20.29 -21.51
CA PRO A 66 -19.21 -19.11 -20.74
C PRO A 66 -19.29 -19.37 -19.24
N ARG A 67 -18.27 -18.94 -18.49
CA ARG A 67 -18.29 -19.10 -17.03
C ARG A 67 -19.36 -18.17 -16.43
N PRO A 68 -20.20 -18.64 -15.51
CA PRO A 68 -21.11 -17.75 -14.78
C PRO A 68 -20.29 -16.71 -14.01
N ALA A 69 -20.76 -15.47 -14.02
CA ALA A 69 -20.10 -14.34 -13.37
C ALA A 69 -20.23 -14.41 -11.84
N LYS A 70 -19.59 -15.41 -11.20
CA LYS A 70 -19.51 -15.53 -9.75
C LYS A 70 -18.39 -14.63 -9.22
N VAL A 71 -18.78 -13.46 -8.72
CA VAL A 71 -17.90 -12.62 -7.89
C VAL A 71 -17.92 -13.23 -6.49
N PRO A 72 -16.76 -13.58 -5.88
CA PRO A 72 -16.73 -14.04 -4.50
C PRO A 72 -17.23 -12.93 -3.57
N LEU A 73 -17.95 -13.30 -2.50
CA LEU A 73 -18.70 -12.39 -1.62
C LEU A 73 -17.86 -11.30 -0.94
N ASN A 74 -16.55 -11.49 -0.84
CA ASN A 74 -15.62 -10.61 -0.13
C ASN A 74 -14.65 -9.83 -1.03
N ILE A 75 -14.71 -10.00 -2.36
CA ILE A 75 -13.75 -9.38 -3.28
C ILE A 75 -14.47 -8.57 -4.36
N LYS A 76 -13.99 -7.34 -4.57
CA LYS A 76 -14.55 -6.39 -5.54
C LYS A 76 -13.82 -6.47 -6.87
N ARG A 77 -14.55 -6.23 -7.97
CA ARG A 77 -13.91 -6.04 -9.29
C ARG A 77 -13.04 -4.78 -9.27
N LYS A 78 -12.00 -4.72 -10.11
CA LYS A 78 -11.06 -3.58 -10.21
C LYS A 78 -11.75 -2.21 -10.31
N ARG A 79 -12.85 -2.12 -11.05
CA ARG A 79 -13.66 -0.90 -11.28
C ARG A 79 -14.67 -0.58 -10.18
N LEU A 80 -14.92 -1.52 -9.26
CA LEU A 80 -15.85 -1.36 -8.14
C LEU A 80 -15.15 -0.91 -6.85
N VAL A 81 -13.82 -0.76 -6.86
CA VAL A 81 -13.09 -0.16 -5.73
C VAL A 81 -13.43 1.31 -5.66
N SER A 82 -13.95 1.72 -4.51
CA SER A 82 -14.46 3.08 -4.28
C SER A 82 -13.52 3.89 -3.39
N ARG A 83 -13.71 5.21 -3.42
CA ARG A 83 -13.13 6.13 -2.42
C ARG A 83 -13.52 5.76 -0.98
N LEU A 84 -14.67 5.10 -0.79
CA LEU A 84 -15.08 4.60 0.53
C LEU A 84 -14.12 3.53 1.05
N ASP A 85 -13.65 2.64 0.18
CA ASP A 85 -12.70 1.58 0.54
C ASP A 85 -11.36 2.18 0.98
N LEU A 86 -10.89 3.22 0.26
CA LEU A 86 -9.71 3.99 0.65
C LEU A 86 -9.87 4.66 2.02
N LYS A 87 -11.01 5.33 2.25
CA LYS A 87 -11.29 5.98 3.54
C LYS A 87 -11.35 4.97 4.68
N GLN A 88 -11.92 3.80 4.45
CA GLN A 88 -11.99 2.73 5.44
C GLN A 88 -10.61 2.20 5.79
N ALA A 89 -9.77 1.93 4.79
CA ALA A 89 -8.38 1.51 5.00
C ALA A 89 -7.57 2.58 5.77
N MET A 90 -7.73 3.86 5.42
CA MET A 90 -7.08 4.97 6.15
C MET A 90 -7.48 5.00 7.63
N ARG A 91 -8.77 4.82 7.94
CA ARG A 91 -9.26 4.80 9.34
C ARG A 91 -8.74 3.58 10.10
N HIS A 92 -8.83 2.39 9.49
CA HIS A 92 -8.35 1.14 10.08
C HIS A 92 -6.89 1.28 10.52
N HIS A 93 -6.08 1.80 9.62
CA HIS A 93 -4.71 2.10 9.90
C HIS A 93 -4.56 3.15 11.00
N LEU A 94 -5.21 4.32 10.91
CA LEU A 94 -5.11 5.38 11.92
C LEU A 94 -5.34 4.87 13.35
N LEU A 95 -6.36 4.03 13.54
CA LEU A 95 -6.68 3.42 14.84
C LEU A 95 -5.53 2.57 15.39
N LEU A 96 -4.85 1.81 14.54
CA LEU A 96 -3.69 1.01 14.94
C LEU A 96 -2.52 1.87 15.40
N ALA A 97 -2.28 3.03 14.76
CA ALA A 97 -1.16 3.91 15.14
C ALA A 97 -1.40 4.60 16.50
N SER A 98 -2.64 5.00 16.80
CA SER A 98 -2.98 5.60 18.10
C SER A 98 -2.78 4.65 19.28
N ASN A 99 -2.82 3.33 19.06
CA ASN A 99 -2.57 2.35 20.12
C ASN A 99 -1.08 2.21 20.47
N ASP A 100 -0.18 2.48 19.51
CA ASP A 100 1.28 2.40 19.71
C ASP A 100 1.83 3.62 20.45
N ASP A 101 1.21 4.80 20.28
CA ASP A 101 1.64 6.04 20.93
C ASP A 101 1.31 6.07 22.44
N LEU A 102 0.19 5.46 22.86
CA LEU A 102 -0.16 5.30 24.28
C LEU A 102 0.78 4.34 25.03
N ALA A 103 1.42 3.41 24.32
CA ALA A 103 2.39 2.48 24.90
C ALA A 103 3.82 3.07 25.02
N LYS A 104 4.06 4.28 24.47
CA LYS A 104 5.41 4.84 24.33
C LYS A 104 5.62 6.20 25.00
N CYS A 105 4.59 6.78 25.62
CA CYS A 105 4.77 7.95 26.48
C CYS A 105 5.56 7.54 27.74
N PRO A 106 6.81 8.03 27.95
CA PRO A 106 7.43 7.90 29.25
C PRO A 106 6.57 8.67 30.26
N PRO A 107 6.45 8.20 31.52
CA PRO A 107 5.74 8.94 32.55
C PRO A 107 6.33 10.36 32.62
N ILE A 108 5.46 11.36 32.51
CA ILE A 108 5.83 12.76 32.71
C ILE A 108 6.46 12.83 34.10
N PRO A 109 7.76 13.18 34.24
CA PRO A 109 8.32 13.34 35.56
C PRO A 109 7.56 14.46 36.27
N PRO A 110 7.21 14.32 37.55
CA PRO A 110 6.54 15.38 38.28
C PRO A 110 7.42 16.63 38.18
N THR A 111 6.83 17.72 37.68
CA THR A 111 7.50 19.02 37.61
C THR A 111 7.98 19.38 39.01
N PRO A 112 9.24 19.80 39.21
CA PRO A 112 9.67 20.31 40.50
C PRO A 112 8.84 21.55 40.82
N GLU A 113 8.10 21.48 41.91
CA GLU A 113 7.39 22.62 42.48
C GLU A 113 8.38 23.77 42.63
N MET A 114 8.08 24.93 42.04
CA MET A 114 8.82 26.15 42.30
C MET A 114 8.65 26.51 43.77
N THR A 115 9.65 26.18 44.58
CA THR A 115 9.75 26.67 45.96
C THR A 115 9.82 28.21 45.92
N PRO A 116 8.96 28.93 46.66
CA PRO A 116 9.06 30.39 46.76
C PRO A 116 10.46 30.82 47.21
N CYS A 117 10.98 31.88 46.58
CA CYS A 117 12.24 32.51 46.97
C CYS A 117 12.16 32.98 48.43
N ASP A 118 12.96 32.37 49.32
CA ASP A 118 13.24 32.96 50.63
C ASP A 118 14.20 34.15 50.45
N PRO A 119 13.90 35.34 51.00
CA PRO A 119 14.80 36.48 50.90
C PRO A 119 15.88 36.45 51.98
N GLU A 120 17.12 36.71 51.55
CA GLU A 120 18.20 37.40 52.27
C GLU A 120 18.70 36.76 53.58
N LEU A 121 19.86 36.10 53.51
CA LEU A 121 20.80 36.05 54.65
C LEU A 121 22.06 36.86 54.29
N PRO A 122 22.51 37.77 55.18
CA PRO A 122 23.66 38.62 54.91
C PRO A 122 24.94 37.79 54.92
N PHE A 123 25.72 37.88 53.83
CA PHE A 123 27.07 37.34 53.79
C PHE A 123 27.98 38.20 54.68
N ASP A 124 28.19 37.76 55.92
CA ASP A 124 29.25 38.27 56.76
C ASP A 124 30.61 37.68 56.33
N SER A 125 31.56 38.59 56.12
CA SER A 125 33.00 38.53 56.48
C SER A 125 33.98 37.66 55.66
N ALA A 126 34.82 38.33 54.85
CA ALA A 126 36.28 38.14 54.80
C ALA A 126 36.98 39.40 54.26
#